data_AF-A0A7S1FA25-F1
#
_entry.id   AF-A0A7S1FA25-F1
#
_cell.length_a   1.000
_cell.length_b   1.000
_cell.length_c   1.000
_cell.angle_alpha   90.00
_cell.angle_beta   90.00
_cell.angle_gamma   90.00
#
_symmetry.space_group_name_H-M   'P 1'
#
loop_
_entity.id
_entity.type
_entity.pdbx_description
1 polymer ?
#
loop_
_entity_poly.entity_id
_entity_poly.type
_entity_poly.pdbx_seq_one_letter_code
_entity_poly.pdbx_strand_id
1 'polypeptide(L)'
;DTPGVLSGDKQRVDRSYDFEGAIGWFAENADLVLVLFDPNKLDISDEFRRCLLALQRSERKVRLVLNKVNALNPFELVRVTGALMWSLSKVINTPEMPHVFVGSFKDDQEGDHSPELGAFMRTEESS
;
A
#
# COMPACT_ATOMS: atom_id res chain seq x y z
N ASP A 1 1.82 -5.65 -12.59
CA ASP A 1 0.60 -5.95 -11.82
C ASP A 1 0.83 -7.24 -11.04
N THR A 2 0.49 -7.28 -9.76
CA THR A 2 0.66 -8.46 -8.89
C THR A 2 -0.71 -9.00 -8.48
N PRO A 3 -0.88 -10.32 -8.28
CA PRO A 3 -2.11 -10.86 -7.72
C PRO A 3 -2.43 -10.21 -6.36
N GLY A 4 -3.70 -9.89 -6.11
CA GLY A 4 -4.13 -9.24 -4.87
C GLY A 4 -3.71 -10.02 -3.62
N VAL A 5 -3.38 -9.30 -2.55
CA VAL A 5 -3.11 -9.90 -1.24
C VAL A 5 -4.44 -10.27 -0.60
N LEU A 6 -4.60 -11.53 -0.21
CA LEU A 6 -5.90 -12.09 0.16
C LEU A 6 -6.08 -12.05 1.68
N SER A 7 -7.28 -11.68 2.12
CA SER A 7 -7.58 -11.44 3.54
C SER A 7 -8.07 -12.69 4.30
N GLY A 8 -7.98 -13.89 3.73
CA GLY A 8 -8.57 -15.11 4.31
C GLY A 8 -7.64 -16.32 4.39
N ASP A 9 -7.62 -17.00 5.54
CA ASP A 9 -6.78 -18.19 5.80
C ASP A 9 -7.03 -19.35 4.83
N LYS A 10 -8.24 -19.47 4.26
CA LYS A 10 -8.61 -20.58 3.39
C LYS A 10 -7.83 -20.66 2.07
N GLN A 11 -7.20 -19.58 1.62
CA GLN A 11 -6.39 -19.60 0.39
C GLN A 11 -4.88 -19.61 0.62
N ARG A 12 -4.44 -19.52 1.88
CA ARG A 12 -3.03 -19.70 2.28
C ARG A 12 -2.55 -21.13 1.97
N VAL A 13 -3.48 -22.10 1.99
CA VAL A 13 -3.27 -23.52 1.64
C VAL A 13 -3.32 -23.75 0.12
N ASP A 14 -3.84 -22.80 -0.66
CA ASP A 14 -4.19 -22.99 -2.08
C ASP A 14 -3.22 -22.28 -3.05
N ARG A 15 -2.27 -21.47 -2.55
CA ARG A 15 -1.18 -20.96 -3.39
C ARG A 15 -0.15 -22.07 -3.59
N SER A 16 0.01 -22.54 -4.82
CA SER A 16 1.01 -23.55 -5.21
C SER A 16 2.45 -23.01 -5.25
N TYR A 17 2.70 -21.81 -4.73
CA TYR A 17 3.97 -21.09 -4.84
C TYR A 17 4.23 -20.17 -3.64
N ASP A 18 5.50 -19.84 -3.41
CA ASP A 18 5.93 -18.90 -2.38
C ASP A 18 5.62 -17.46 -2.79
N PHE A 19 4.47 -16.96 -2.34
CA PHE A 19 4.04 -15.59 -2.64
C PHE A 19 4.93 -14.54 -1.98
N GLU A 20 5.44 -14.79 -0.77
CA GLU A 20 6.32 -13.84 -0.07
C GLU A 20 7.66 -13.71 -0.79
N GLY A 21 8.26 -14.84 -1.18
CA GLY A 21 9.48 -14.86 -1.98
C GLY A 21 9.32 -14.14 -3.31
N ALA A 22 8.18 -14.33 -3.99
CA ALA A 22 7.87 -13.62 -5.22
C ALA A 22 7.76 -12.11 -5.01
N ILE A 23 7.04 -11.66 -3.97
CA ILE A 23 6.93 -10.23 -3.63
C ILE A 23 8.30 -9.63 -3.30
N GLY A 24 9.13 -10.33 -2.53
CA GLY A 24 10.49 -9.90 -2.23
C GLY A 24 11.34 -9.75 -3.50
N TRP A 25 11.29 -10.73 -4.40
CA TRP A 25 12.02 -10.67 -5.67
C TRP A 25 11.55 -9.50 -6.54
N PHE A 26 10.24 -9.27 -6.68
CA PHE A 26 9.73 -8.11 -7.41
C PHE A 26 10.18 -6.79 -6.78
N ALA A 27 10.17 -6.69 -5.45
CA ALA A 27 10.58 -5.48 -4.76
C ALA A 27 12.08 -5.17 -4.87
N GLU A 28 12.93 -6.19 -5.01
CA GLU A 28 14.36 -6.00 -5.29
C GLU A 28 14.59 -5.46 -6.71
N ASN A 29 13.81 -5.95 -7.68
CA ASN A 29 13.99 -5.65 -9.12
C ASN A 29 13.16 -4.45 -9.61
N ALA A 30 12.15 -4.00 -8.87
CA ALA A 30 11.36 -2.82 -9.21
C ALA A 30 12.09 -1.53 -8.82
N ASP A 31 11.82 -0.45 -9.55
CA ASP A 31 12.27 0.91 -9.18
C ASP A 31 11.32 1.55 -8.15
N LEU A 32 10.02 1.25 -8.26
CA LEU A 32 8.95 1.74 -7.39
C LEU A 32 7.99 0.61 -7.03
N VAL A 33 7.62 0.53 -5.75
CA VAL A 33 6.63 -0.42 -5.24
C VAL A 33 5.48 0.35 -4.58
N LEU A 34 4.29 0.24 -5.15
CA LEU A 34 3.08 0.86 -4.60
C LEU A 34 2.29 -0.16 -3.78
N VAL A 35 2.02 0.17 -2.52
CA VAL A 35 1.16 -0.62 -1.65
C VAL A 35 -0.15 0.14 -1.45
N LEU A 36 -1.22 -0.39 -2.02
CA LEU A 36 -2.54 0.24 -2.05
C LEU A 36 -3.42 -0.27 -0.90
N PHE A 37 -4.03 0.65 -0.18
CA PHE A 37 -5.02 0.39 0.88
C PHE A 37 -6.38 0.92 0.44
N ASP A 38 -7.45 0.19 0.77
CA ASP A 38 -8.83 0.61 0.58
C ASP A 38 -9.41 1.00 1.96
N PRO A 39 -9.97 2.21 2.13
CA PRO A 39 -10.47 2.67 3.42
C PRO A 39 -11.60 1.79 3.99
N ASN A 40 -12.30 1.05 3.12
CA ASN A 40 -13.37 0.16 3.54
C ASN A 40 -12.84 -1.22 3.98
N LYS A 41 -11.55 -1.50 3.76
CA LYS A 41 -10.90 -2.80 4.02
C LYS A 41 -9.47 -2.60 4.54
N LEU A 42 -9.36 -2.06 5.76
CA LEU A 42 -8.07 -1.78 6.41
C LEU A 42 -7.51 -2.97 7.23
N ASP A 43 -8.17 -4.13 7.23
CA ASP A 43 -7.69 -5.29 7.97
C ASP A 43 -6.38 -5.83 7.36
N ILE A 44 -5.28 -5.68 8.10
CA ILE A 44 -3.98 -6.24 7.73
C ILE A 44 -3.98 -7.72 8.12
N SER A 45 -4.18 -8.59 7.13
CA SER A 45 -4.08 -10.04 7.31
C SER A 45 -2.65 -10.49 7.61
N ASP A 46 -2.48 -11.69 8.17
CA ASP A 46 -1.16 -12.29 8.38
C ASP A 46 -0.34 -12.45 7.07
N GLU A 47 -1.00 -12.76 5.95
CA GLU A 47 -0.34 -12.82 4.64
C GLU A 47 0.17 -11.43 4.23
N PHE A 48 -0.64 -10.39 4.41
CA PHE A 48 -0.22 -9.04 4.09
C PHE A 48 0.88 -8.52 5.00
N ARG A 49 0.81 -8.83 6.31
CA ARG A 49 1.89 -8.54 7.26
C ARG A 49 3.22 -9.14 6.79
N ARG A 50 3.22 -10.40 6.33
CA ARG A 50 4.44 -11.04 5.82
C ARG A 50 4.94 -10.41 4.52
N CYS A 51 4.04 -10.01 3.63
CA CYS A 51 4.41 -9.23 2.44
C CYS A 51 5.09 -7.91 2.82
N LEU A 52 4.53 -7.15 3.76
CA LEU A 52 5.12 -5.90 4.25
C LEU A 52 6.51 -6.11 4.84
N LEU A 53 6.74 -7.22 5.57
CA LEU A 53 8.06 -7.58 6.07
C LEU A 53 9.05 -7.90 4.94
N ALA A 54 8.61 -8.63 3.90
CA ALA A 54 9.45 -8.89 2.72
C ALA A 54 9.85 -7.59 1.99
N LEU A 55 8.97 -6.58 2.01
CA LEU A 55 9.22 -5.26 1.43
C LEU A 55 10.20 -4.38 2.24
N GLN A 56 10.48 -4.69 3.52
CA GLN A 56 11.39 -3.88 4.35
C GLN A 56 12.79 -3.75 3.76
N ARG A 57 13.27 -4.76 3.02
CA ARG A 57 14.59 -4.73 2.37
C ARG A 57 14.67 -3.68 1.24
N SER A 58 13.52 -3.29 0.69
CA SER A 58 13.39 -2.30 -0.38
C SER A 58 12.59 -1.06 0.06
N GLU A 59 12.57 -0.75 1.37
CA GLU A 59 11.70 0.29 1.96
C GLU A 59 11.78 1.65 1.27
N ARG A 60 12.95 2.04 0.76
CA ARG A 60 13.17 3.32 0.05
C ARG A 60 12.35 3.43 -1.24
N LYS A 61 12.03 2.30 -1.86
CA LYS A 61 11.24 2.20 -3.10
C LYS A 61 9.75 1.99 -2.81
N VAL A 62 9.37 1.75 -1.56
CA VAL A 62 7.98 1.48 -1.18
C VAL A 62 7.24 2.80 -0.95
N ARG A 63 6.04 2.94 -1.51
CA ARG A 63 5.12 4.05 -1.25
C ARG A 63 3.77 3.49 -0.85
N LEU A 64 3.25 3.96 0.27
CA LEU A 64 1.95 3.54 0.79
C LEU A 64 0.88 4.50 0.26
N VAL A 65 -0.22 3.97 -0.26
CA VAL A 65 -1.28 4.76 -0.88
C VAL A 65 -2.64 4.35 -0.32
N LEU A 66 -3.33 5.25 0.34
CA LEU A 66 -4.74 5.11 0.70
C LEU A 66 -5.59 5.57 -0.48
N ASN A 67 -6.15 4.61 -1.22
CA ASN A 67 -6.92 4.83 -2.44
C ASN A 67 -8.44 4.81 -2.17
N LYS A 68 -9.25 5.38 -3.07
CA LYS A 68 -10.74 5.37 -3.04
C LYS A 68 -11.35 6.15 -1.87
N VAL A 69 -10.75 7.30 -1.56
CA VAL A 69 -11.21 8.17 -0.46
C VAL A 69 -12.36 9.10 -0.86
N ASN A 70 -12.76 9.11 -2.13
CA ASN A 70 -13.79 9.99 -2.70
C ASN A 70 -15.17 9.91 -2.00
N ALA A 71 -15.45 8.84 -1.26
CA ALA A 71 -16.70 8.66 -0.53
C ALA A 71 -16.61 9.07 0.95
N LEU A 72 -15.43 9.45 1.44
CA LEU A 72 -15.19 9.78 2.84
C LEU A 72 -15.31 11.28 3.10
N ASN A 73 -15.90 11.66 4.22
CA ASN A 73 -15.79 13.04 4.70
C ASN A 73 -14.43 13.30 5.39
N PRO A 74 -14.05 14.57 5.64
CA PRO A 74 -12.74 14.88 6.24
C PRO A 74 -12.46 14.22 7.59
N PHE A 75 -13.48 14.08 8.46
CA PHE A 75 -13.32 13.43 9.77
C PHE A 75 -13.15 11.92 9.64
N GLU A 76 -13.90 11.30 8.73
CA GLU A 76 -13.74 9.87 8.40
C GLU A 76 -12.35 9.61 7.83
N LEU A 77 -11.86 10.48 6.95
CA LEU A 77 -10.54 10.36 6.36
C LEU A 77 -9.44 10.37 7.44
N VAL A 78 -9.48 11.32 8.38
CA VAL A 78 -8.53 11.38 9.50
C VAL A 78 -8.58 10.10 10.33
N ARG A 79 -9.79 9.60 10.62
CA ARG A 79 -9.97 8.37 11.41
C ARG A 79 -9.44 7.13 10.70
N VAL A 80 -9.70 7.00 9.40
CA VAL A 80 -9.22 5.90 8.54
C VAL A 80 -7.70 5.94 8.42
N THR A 81 -7.12 7.11 8.16
CA THR A 81 -5.67 7.30 8.13
C THR A 81 -5.03 6.93 9.47
N GLY A 82 -5.61 7.38 10.59
CA GLY A 82 -5.13 7.00 11.92
C GLY A 82 -5.20 5.49 12.18
N ALA A 83 -6.29 4.83 11.78
CA ALA A 83 -6.44 3.37 11.91
C ALA A 83 -5.41 2.62 11.06
N LEU A 84 -5.16 3.06 9.82
CA LEU A 84 -4.14 2.50 8.95
C LEU A 84 -2.74 2.65 9.59
N MET A 85 -2.38 3.85 10.04
CA MET A 85 -1.08 4.13 10.65
C MET A 85 -0.86 3.31 11.93
N TRP A 86 -1.91 3.11 12.74
CA TRP A 86 -1.88 2.23 13.91
C TRP A 86 -1.65 0.77 13.55
N SER A 87 -2.25 0.29 12.45
CA SER A 87 -2.03 -1.08 11.98
C SER A 87 -0.62 -1.26 11.42
N LEU A 88 -0.10 -0.26 10.70
CA LEU A 88 1.25 -0.26 10.15
C LEU A 88 2.33 -0.19 11.23
N SER A 89 2.12 0.56 12.31
CA SER A 89 3.12 0.67 13.41
C SER A 89 3.43 -0.65 14.11
N LYS A 90 2.54 -1.64 14.00
CA LYS A 90 2.75 -3.00 14.53
C LYS A 90 3.62 -3.88 13.62
N VAL A 91 3.87 -3.44 12.38
CA VAL A 91 4.56 -4.22 11.35
C VAL A 91 5.85 -3.51 10.93
N ILE A 92 5.80 -2.20 10.72
CA ILE A 92 6.94 -1.39 10.33
C ILE A 92 7.75 -1.04 11.57
N ASN A 93 8.99 -1.51 11.63
CA ASN A 93 9.91 -1.27 12.74
C ASN A 93 10.95 -0.20 12.37
N THR A 94 10.49 0.90 11.80
CA THR A 94 11.34 2.07 11.49
C THR A 94 11.01 3.19 12.46
N PRO A 95 12.02 4.00 12.86
CA PRO A 95 11.79 5.12 13.77
C PRO A 95 10.90 6.21 13.15
N GLU A 96 10.91 6.33 11.83
CA GLU A 96 10.07 7.25 11.07
C GLU A 96 9.02 6.46 10.30
N MET A 97 7.75 6.85 10.45
CA MET A 97 6.64 6.23 9.74
C MET A 97 6.65 6.68 8.26
N PRO A 98 6.51 5.76 7.29
CA PRO A 98 6.44 6.14 5.88
C PRO A 98 5.28 7.07 5.59
N HIS A 99 5.49 7.99 4.65
CA HIS A 99 4.43 8.85 4.16
C HIS A 99 3.35 8.03 3.44
N VAL A 100 2.08 8.30 3.76
CA VAL A 100 0.93 7.68 3.10
C VAL A 100 0.29 8.70 2.17
N PHE A 101 0.31 8.42 0.87
CA PHE A 101 -0.38 9.24 -0.12
C PHE A 101 -1.87 8.93 -0.09
N VAL A 102 -2.70 9.96 -0.16
CA VAL A 102 -4.14 9.83 0.03
C VAL A 102 -4.86 10.39 -1.19
N GLY A 103 -5.69 9.59 -1.86
CA GLY A 103 -6.44 10.11 -3.01
C GLY A 103 -7.30 9.06 -3.70
N SER A 104 -8.02 9.48 -4.74
CA SER A 104 -8.81 8.58 -5.57
C SER A 104 -8.26 8.59 -7.00
N PHE A 105 -7.76 7.44 -7.46
CA PHE A 105 -6.99 7.34 -8.71
C PHE A 105 -7.75 6.55 -9.78
N LYS A 106 -8.91 7.06 -10.22
CA LYS A 106 -9.67 6.55 -11.37
C LYS A 106 -9.67 7.61 -12.49
N ASP A 107 -9.62 7.15 -13.74
CA ASP A 107 -9.50 8.01 -14.95
C ASP A 107 -10.67 9.00 -15.16
N ASP A 108 -11.79 8.85 -14.45
CA ASP A 108 -13.04 9.56 -14.75
C ASP A 108 -13.34 10.78 -13.85
N GLN A 109 -12.41 11.25 -13.00
CA GLN A 109 -12.67 12.38 -12.09
C GLN A 109 -11.48 13.36 -12.02
N GLU A 110 -11.52 14.44 -12.81
CA GLU A 110 -10.52 15.52 -12.91
C GLU A 110 -10.25 16.32 -11.60
N GLY A 111 -10.71 15.88 -10.43
CA GLY A 111 -10.75 16.72 -9.22
C GLY A 111 -10.27 16.12 -7.89
N ASP A 112 -9.95 14.82 -7.79
CA ASP A 112 -9.70 14.15 -6.50
C ASP A 112 -8.36 13.38 -6.43
N HIS A 113 -7.43 13.70 -7.33
CA HIS A 113 -6.08 13.17 -7.27
C HIS A 113 -5.26 13.94 -6.25
N SER A 114 -4.53 13.24 -5.38
CA SER A 114 -3.44 13.86 -4.63
C SER A 114 -2.46 14.47 -5.65
N PRO A 115 -2.33 15.81 -5.70
CA PRO A 115 -1.41 16.46 -6.64
C PRO A 115 0.03 16.00 -6.37
N GLU A 116 0.33 15.66 -5.11
CA GLU A 116 1.63 15.24 -4.64
C GLU A 116 2.02 13.85 -5.16
N LEU A 117 1.11 12.85 -5.15
CA LEU A 117 1.44 11.54 -5.72
C LEU A 117 1.58 11.62 -7.25
N GLY A 118 0.70 12.36 -7.91
CA GLY A 118 0.81 12.58 -9.35
C GLY A 118 2.09 13.33 -9.74
N ALA A 119 2.48 14.35 -8.97
CA ALA A 119 3.75 15.05 -9.16
C ALA A 119 4.96 14.15 -8.87
N PHE A 120 4.91 13.36 -7.80
CA PHE A 120 5.94 12.40 -7.43
C PHE A 120 6.14 11.34 -8.52
N MET A 121 5.07 10.70 -8.99
CA MET A 121 5.11 9.71 -10.07
C MET A 121 5.76 10.27 -11.34
N ARG A 122 5.40 11.51 -11.74
CA ARG A 122 6.02 12.19 -12.89
C ARG A 122 7.50 12.50 -12.69
N THR A 123 7.93 12.72 -11.45
CA THR A 123 9.34 13.02 -11.14
C THR A 123 10.20 11.75 -11.17
N GLU A 124 9.67 10.64 -10.65
CA GLU A 124 10.35 9.34 -10.67
C GLU A 124 10.43 8.72 -12.08
N GLU A 125 9.43 8.95 -12.96
CA GLU A 125 9.52 8.52 -14.37
C GLU A 125 10.62 9.25 -15.18
N SER A 126 11.13 10.36 -14.66
CA SER A 126 12.12 11.21 -15.33
C SER A 126 13.56 10.95 -14.87
N SER A 127 13.80 9.98 -13.98
CA SER A 127 15.11 9.66 -13.39
C SER A 127 15.57 8.24 -13.76
#